data_AF-A0A8S9IDW8-F1
#
_entry.id   AF-A0A8S9IDW8-F1
#
_cell.length_a   1.000
_cell.length_b   1.000
_cell.length_c   1.000
_cell.angle_alpha   90.00
_cell.angle_beta   90.00
_cell.angle_gamma   90.00
#
_symmetry.space_group_name_H-M   'P 1'
#
loop_
_entity.id
_entity.type
_entity.pdbx_description
1 polymer ?
#
loop_
_entity_poly.entity_id
_entity_poly.type
_entity_poly.pdbx_seq_one_letter_code
_entity_poly.pdbx_strand_id
1 'polypeptide(L)'
;MMTLVEVEGSHTLEEVYESLDVHVGQSLTVLVTLKAPVKDYFIVASTRFTKPVLTTTAFLHYKGSKTRPSRPLPIGPTYHIHWSMKQARTIRLNLTANAARPNPQGAFHYGTIPISQTLVLANARTKINGKLRYTVNRVSYVNPTTPLKLADWYNIPGVFDFKTIKNIPTPGPSILGTSVLDFALHEYVEFVFQNNERSIQSWHIDGTNAYVVGYGTGTWNVAMRKRYNYVDAVSRHTFQVYPMSWTSVLASLDNKGMWNVRSQIWSRRYLGQELYVRVWNNERSLYTEAEPPVNALYCGKAKRPV
;
A
#
# COMPACT_ATOMS: atom_id res chain seq x y z
N MET A 1 -8.46 -6.97 -25.29
CA MET A 1 -8.06 -7.70 -24.08
C MET A 1 -6.66 -7.26 -23.71
N MET A 2 -6.34 -7.23 -22.42
CA MET A 2 -5.07 -6.77 -21.86
C MET A 2 -4.43 -7.93 -21.10
N THR A 3 -3.19 -8.27 -21.43
CA THR A 3 -2.41 -9.25 -20.67
C THR A 3 -1.65 -8.53 -19.57
N LEU A 4 -1.90 -8.86 -18.30
CA LEU A 4 -1.20 -8.25 -17.17
C LEU A 4 0.17 -8.91 -17.00
N VAL A 5 1.24 -8.12 -17.08
CA VAL A 5 2.62 -8.64 -17.04
C VAL A 5 3.43 -8.17 -15.83
N GLU A 6 3.05 -7.04 -15.22
CA GLU A 6 3.76 -6.50 -14.07
C GLU A 6 2.84 -5.64 -13.18
N VAL A 7 3.12 -5.68 -11.87
CA VAL A 7 2.44 -4.89 -10.83
C VAL A 7 3.48 -4.38 -9.82
N GLU A 8 3.62 -3.06 -9.70
CA GLU A 8 4.47 -2.38 -8.71
C GLU A 8 5.92 -2.90 -8.60
N GLY A 9 6.51 -3.25 -9.75
CA GLY A 9 7.85 -3.78 -9.95
C GLY A 9 7.94 -5.31 -9.97
N SER A 10 6.82 -6.02 -9.78
CA SER A 10 6.78 -7.49 -9.72
C SER A 10 6.19 -8.10 -10.98
N HIS A 11 6.88 -9.07 -11.59
CA HIS A 11 6.36 -9.80 -12.75
C HIS A 11 5.25 -10.76 -12.33
N THR A 12 4.09 -10.66 -13.00
CA THR A 12 2.91 -11.49 -12.70
C THR A 12 2.81 -12.68 -13.62
N LEU A 13 2.02 -13.69 -13.22
CA LEU A 13 1.50 -14.65 -14.18
C LEU A 13 0.69 -13.90 -15.24
N GLU A 14 0.95 -14.20 -16.50
CA GLU A 14 0.41 -13.48 -17.65
C GLU A 14 -1.06 -13.83 -17.90
N GLU A 15 -1.93 -13.27 -17.07
CA GLU A 15 -3.38 -13.44 -17.16
C GLU A 15 -4.02 -12.37 -18.04
N VAL A 16 -5.10 -12.76 -18.73
CA VAL A 16 -5.79 -11.89 -19.69
C VAL A 16 -7.05 -11.30 -19.06
N TYR A 17 -7.18 -9.98 -19.12
CA TYR A 17 -8.30 -9.23 -18.55
C TYR A 17 -8.99 -8.35 -19.59
N GLU A 18 -10.31 -8.19 -19.45
CA GLU A 18 -11.10 -7.23 -20.23
C GLU A 18 -11.07 -5.83 -19.61
N SER A 19 -10.96 -5.76 -18.28
CA SER A 19 -10.83 -4.54 -17.49
C SER A 19 -10.01 -4.83 -16.23
N LEU A 20 -9.31 -3.83 -15.71
CA LEU A 20 -8.46 -3.93 -14.52
C LEU A 20 -8.78 -2.80 -13.56
N ASP A 21 -8.87 -3.10 -12.27
CA ASP A 21 -8.89 -2.08 -11.22
C ASP A 21 -7.49 -1.60 -10.89
N VAL A 22 -7.34 -0.28 -10.83
CA VAL A 22 -6.11 0.39 -10.34
C VAL A 22 -6.51 1.30 -9.19
N HIS A 23 -5.89 1.10 -8.02
CA HIS A 23 -6.13 1.93 -6.85
C HIS A 23 -5.09 3.05 -6.75
N VAL A 24 -5.43 4.12 -6.02
CA VAL A 24 -4.55 5.29 -5.86
C VAL A 24 -3.19 4.86 -5.30
N GLY A 25 -2.11 5.17 -6.01
CA GLY A 25 -0.74 4.80 -5.65
C GLY A 25 -0.21 3.53 -6.32
N GLN A 26 -1.08 2.73 -6.96
CA GLN A 26 -0.67 1.52 -7.67
C GLN A 26 -0.22 1.82 -9.09
N SER A 27 0.67 0.96 -9.60
CA SER A 27 1.09 0.91 -11.00
C SER A 27 0.95 -0.51 -11.54
N LEU A 28 0.56 -0.62 -12.81
CA LEU A 28 0.44 -1.89 -13.53
C LEU A 28 1.01 -1.71 -14.94
N THR A 29 1.60 -2.77 -15.49
CA THR A 29 1.95 -2.84 -16.91
C THR A 29 1.15 -3.94 -17.59
N VAL A 30 0.58 -3.60 -18.74
CA VAL A 30 -0.19 -4.53 -19.57
C VAL A 30 0.33 -4.56 -21.01
N LEU A 31 0.27 -5.73 -21.63
CA LEU A 31 0.46 -5.90 -23.06
C LEU A 31 -0.91 -5.92 -23.76
N VAL A 32 -1.00 -5.23 -24.89
CA VAL A 32 -2.21 -5.18 -25.71
C VAL A 32 -1.84 -5.57 -27.14
N THR A 33 -2.35 -6.71 -27.60
CA THR A 33 -2.14 -7.17 -28.98
C THR A 33 -3.24 -6.64 -29.89
N LEU A 34 -2.86 -5.85 -30.87
CA LEU A 34 -3.76 -5.19 -31.83
C LEU A 34 -4.14 -6.14 -32.97
N LYS A 35 -5.16 -7.00 -32.75
CA LYS A 35 -5.67 -7.96 -33.76
C LYS A 35 -6.92 -7.48 -34.50
N ALA A 36 -7.46 -6.32 -34.13
CA ALA A 36 -8.74 -5.86 -34.63
C ALA A 36 -8.58 -5.03 -35.93
N PRO A 37 -9.65 -4.85 -36.74
CA PRO A 37 -9.56 -4.09 -37.99
C PRO A 37 -9.02 -2.67 -37.80
N VAL A 38 -8.42 -2.09 -38.85
CA VAL A 38 -7.90 -0.72 -38.82
C VAL A 38 -9.04 0.29 -38.61
N LYS A 39 -9.24 0.70 -37.36
CA LYS A 39 -10.16 1.76 -36.92
C LYS A 39 -9.71 2.31 -35.56
N ASP A 40 -10.37 3.36 -35.09
CA ASP A 40 -10.10 3.92 -33.78
C ASP A 40 -10.91 3.20 -32.69
N TYR A 41 -10.30 3.03 -31.51
CA TYR A 41 -10.91 2.36 -30.36
C TYR A 41 -10.88 3.25 -29.12
N PHE A 42 -11.91 3.13 -28.27
CA PHE A 42 -11.91 3.81 -26.98
C PHE A 42 -11.00 3.09 -25.98
N ILE A 43 -10.20 3.87 -25.26
CA ILE A 43 -9.63 3.51 -23.97
C ILE A 43 -10.48 4.20 -22.92
N VAL A 44 -11.02 3.46 -21.96
CA VAL A 44 -12.01 3.99 -21.00
C VAL A 44 -11.52 3.75 -19.59
N ALA A 45 -11.54 4.81 -18.77
CA ALA A 45 -11.30 4.72 -17.34
C ALA A 45 -12.51 5.29 -16.60
N SER A 46 -13.02 4.55 -15.63
CA SER A 46 -14.19 4.94 -14.84
C SER A 46 -13.92 4.74 -13.37
N THR A 47 -14.40 5.67 -12.54
CA THR A 47 -14.30 5.54 -11.08
C THR A 47 -15.15 4.37 -10.59
N ARG A 48 -14.64 3.62 -9.62
CA ARG A 48 -15.37 2.58 -8.91
C ARG A 48 -15.59 3.01 -7.46
N PHE A 49 -16.67 2.52 -6.83
CA PHE A 49 -17.03 2.77 -5.43
C PHE A 49 -17.41 4.22 -5.07
N THR A 50 -17.63 5.07 -6.06
CA THR A 50 -18.08 6.47 -5.89
C THR A 50 -19.47 6.70 -6.48
N LYS A 51 -20.19 7.70 -5.97
CA LYS A 51 -21.41 8.24 -6.57
C LYS A 51 -21.26 9.77 -6.69
N PRO A 52 -21.40 10.36 -7.89
CA PRO A 52 -21.64 9.71 -9.18
C PRO A 52 -20.43 8.90 -9.68
N VAL A 53 -20.67 8.02 -10.67
CA VAL A 53 -19.60 7.38 -11.45
C VAL A 53 -19.09 8.40 -12.44
N LEU A 54 -17.78 8.66 -12.41
CA LEU A 54 -17.09 9.55 -13.35
C LEU A 54 -16.37 8.68 -14.37
N THR A 55 -16.43 9.07 -15.65
CA THR A 55 -15.80 8.35 -16.76
C THR A 55 -14.97 9.32 -17.58
N THR A 56 -13.79 8.88 -18.00
CA THR A 56 -12.92 9.55 -18.96
C THR A 56 -12.53 8.59 -20.06
N THR A 57 -12.20 9.14 -21.23
CA THR A 57 -11.91 8.36 -22.43
C THR A 57 -10.70 8.91 -23.16
N ALA A 58 -9.94 8.02 -23.78
CA ALA A 58 -8.88 8.32 -24.73
C ALA A 58 -9.07 7.47 -26.00
N PHE A 59 -8.27 7.73 -27.03
CA PHE A 59 -8.34 7.03 -28.31
C PHE A 59 -7.08 6.21 -28.56
N LEU A 60 -7.28 4.94 -28.90
CA LEU A 60 -6.28 4.09 -29.53
C LEU A 60 -6.48 4.21 -31.05
N HIS A 61 -5.67 5.05 -31.69
CA HIS A 61 -5.72 5.31 -33.13
C HIS A 61 -4.82 4.33 -33.89
N TYR A 62 -5.39 3.56 -34.82
CA TYR A 62 -4.62 2.72 -35.74
C TYR A 62 -4.10 3.60 -36.87
N LYS A 63 -2.81 3.51 -37.19
CA LYS A 63 -2.22 4.27 -38.31
C LYS A 63 -2.98 3.95 -39.61
N GLY A 64 -3.52 4.98 -40.27
CA GLY A 64 -4.31 4.86 -41.49
C GLY A 64 -5.82 4.71 -41.27
N SER A 65 -6.28 4.70 -40.01
CA SER A 65 -7.70 4.73 -39.67
C SER A 65 -8.37 6.04 -40.10
N LYS A 66 -9.53 5.93 -40.75
CA LYS A 66 -10.45 7.04 -41.05
C LYS A 66 -11.76 6.92 -40.28
N THR A 67 -11.90 5.87 -39.46
CA THR A 67 -13.15 5.48 -38.82
C THR A 67 -13.06 5.77 -37.34
N ARG A 68 -13.87 6.72 -36.86
CA ARG A 68 -13.97 7.07 -35.44
C ARG A 68 -14.54 5.90 -34.62
N PRO A 69 -14.28 5.82 -33.32
CA PRO A 69 -14.87 4.80 -32.47
C PRO A 69 -16.39 5.00 -32.39
N SER A 70 -17.15 3.95 -32.65
CA SER A 70 -18.62 4.03 -32.79
C SER A 70 -19.41 3.17 -31.80
N ARG A 71 -18.75 2.29 -31.04
CA ARG A 71 -19.42 1.45 -30.04
C ARG A 71 -19.78 2.26 -28.79
N PRO A 72 -20.89 1.95 -28.10
CA PRO A 72 -21.21 2.58 -26.83
C PRO A 72 -20.08 2.32 -25.82
N LEU A 73 -19.85 3.29 -24.95
CA LEU A 73 -18.88 3.12 -23.86
C LEU A 73 -19.35 1.97 -22.96
N PRO A 74 -18.42 1.13 -22.44
CA PRO A 74 -18.78 0.12 -21.47
C PRO A 74 -19.40 0.79 -20.25
N ILE A 75 -20.42 0.15 -19.67
CA ILE A 75 -21.07 0.64 -18.46
C ILE A 75 -20.01 0.70 -17.36
N GLY A 76 -19.83 1.89 -16.78
CA GLY A 76 -18.90 2.10 -15.68
C GLY A 76 -19.22 1.17 -14.50
N PRO A 77 -18.21 0.61 -13.83
CA PRO A 77 -18.46 -0.38 -12.81
C PRO A 77 -19.12 0.25 -11.57
N THR A 78 -20.13 -0.44 -11.03
CA THR A 78 -20.84 0.00 -9.82
C THR A 78 -20.20 -0.56 -8.54
N TYR A 79 -20.96 -0.78 -7.46
CA TYR A 79 -20.51 -1.29 -6.16
C TYR A 79 -20.23 -2.79 -6.16
N HIS A 80 -19.46 -3.29 -7.12
CA HIS A 80 -19.11 -4.71 -7.24
C HIS A 80 -17.85 -5.08 -6.44
N ILE A 81 -17.91 -4.90 -5.11
CA ILE A 81 -16.78 -5.20 -4.19
C ILE A 81 -16.31 -6.64 -4.36
N HIS A 82 -17.24 -7.60 -4.41
CA HIS A 82 -16.89 -9.02 -4.57
C HIS A 82 -16.14 -9.31 -5.88
N TRP A 83 -16.54 -8.69 -6.98
CA TRP A 83 -15.87 -8.86 -8.27
C TRP A 83 -14.45 -8.29 -8.23
N SER A 84 -14.31 -7.08 -7.71
CA SER A 84 -13.02 -6.39 -7.58
C SER A 84 -12.05 -7.16 -6.67
N MET A 85 -12.55 -7.63 -5.52
CA MET A 85 -11.77 -8.48 -4.61
C MET A 85 -11.40 -9.82 -5.26
N LYS A 86 -12.28 -10.43 -6.06
CA LYS A 86 -11.97 -11.65 -6.81
C LYS A 86 -10.87 -11.40 -7.84
N GLN A 87 -10.96 -10.31 -8.61
CA GLN A 87 -9.91 -9.91 -9.56
C GLN A 87 -8.57 -9.70 -8.83
N ALA A 88 -8.55 -8.99 -7.71
CA ALA A 88 -7.32 -8.80 -6.94
C ALA A 88 -6.66 -10.12 -6.47
N ARG A 89 -7.45 -11.19 -6.28
CA ARG A 89 -6.95 -12.52 -5.93
C ARG A 89 -6.44 -13.33 -7.12
N THR A 90 -6.85 -13.00 -8.35
CA THR A 90 -6.34 -13.70 -9.55
C THR A 90 -4.98 -13.18 -10.00
N ILE A 91 -4.56 -12.00 -9.51
CA ILE A 91 -3.22 -11.49 -9.78
C ILE A 91 -2.22 -12.26 -8.90
N ARG A 92 -1.32 -13.00 -9.53
CA ARG A 92 -0.32 -13.87 -8.90
C ARG A 92 1.09 -13.54 -9.38
N LEU A 93 2.08 -13.78 -8.54
CA LEU A 93 3.48 -13.60 -8.87
C LEU A 93 3.94 -14.72 -9.81
N ASN A 94 4.67 -14.38 -10.87
CA ASN A 94 5.33 -15.40 -11.67
C ASN A 94 6.60 -15.88 -10.95
N LEU A 95 6.55 -17.08 -10.36
CA LEU A 95 7.65 -17.63 -9.56
C LEU A 95 8.89 -18.00 -10.39
N THR A 96 8.73 -18.28 -11.68
CA THR A 96 9.84 -18.65 -12.57
C THR A 96 10.43 -17.45 -13.28
N ALA A 97 9.78 -16.29 -13.24
CA ALA A 97 10.32 -15.07 -13.80
C ALA A 97 11.67 -14.78 -13.14
N ASN A 98 12.69 -14.71 -13.98
CA ASN A 98 14.04 -14.37 -13.60
C ASN A 98 14.47 -13.28 -14.58
N ALA A 99 14.23 -12.03 -14.22
CA ALA A 99 14.62 -10.87 -15.03
C ALA A 99 16.16 -10.72 -15.00
N ALA A 100 16.69 -9.52 -14.79
CA ALA A 100 18.15 -9.32 -14.67
C ALA A 100 18.77 -9.86 -13.34
N ARG A 101 18.04 -10.68 -12.56
CA ARG A 101 18.52 -11.21 -11.28
C ARG A 101 19.14 -12.60 -11.50
N PRO A 102 20.07 -13.04 -10.64
CA PRO A 102 20.56 -14.42 -10.69
C PRO A 102 19.47 -15.43 -10.28
N ASN A 103 18.65 -15.06 -9.30
CA ASN A 103 17.64 -15.92 -8.69
C ASN A 103 16.22 -15.57 -9.17
N PRO A 104 15.40 -16.57 -9.54
CA PRO A 104 13.99 -16.37 -9.86
C PRO A 104 13.21 -15.71 -8.72
N GLN A 105 12.13 -15.01 -9.04
CA GLN A 105 11.25 -14.38 -8.05
C GLN A 105 10.72 -15.37 -7.00
N GLY A 106 10.55 -16.64 -7.37
CA GLY A 106 10.07 -17.70 -6.47
C GLY A 106 11.12 -18.34 -5.57
N ALA A 107 12.39 -17.94 -5.65
CA ALA A 107 13.46 -18.49 -4.79
C ALA A 107 13.30 -18.10 -3.31
N PHE A 108 12.58 -17.01 -3.02
CA PHE A 108 12.31 -16.58 -1.65
C PHE A 108 10.95 -17.13 -1.17
N HIS A 109 10.99 -18.15 -0.33
CA HIS A 109 9.80 -18.81 0.21
C HIS A 109 9.20 -18.03 1.40
N TYR A 110 8.67 -16.84 1.12
CA TYR A 110 8.10 -15.95 2.14
C TYR A 110 7.05 -16.62 3.04
N GLY A 111 6.33 -17.61 2.52
CA GLY A 111 5.28 -18.31 3.25
C GLY A 111 5.74 -19.31 4.31
N THR A 112 7.03 -19.70 4.30
CA THR A 112 7.58 -20.64 5.30
C THR A 112 8.27 -19.93 6.47
N ILE A 113 8.46 -18.61 6.36
CA ILE A 113 9.11 -17.80 7.40
C ILE A 113 8.11 -17.57 8.55
N PRO A 114 8.48 -17.90 9.81
CA PRO A 114 7.60 -17.66 10.94
C PRO A 114 7.37 -16.16 11.15
N ILE A 115 6.11 -15.79 11.36
CA ILE A 115 5.73 -14.40 11.65
C ILE A 115 6.21 -14.04 13.06
N SER A 116 7.13 -13.08 13.16
CA SER A 116 7.66 -12.57 14.43
C SER A 116 6.60 -11.76 15.19
N GLN A 117 5.90 -10.89 14.47
CA GLN A 117 4.91 -9.99 15.06
C GLN A 117 3.74 -9.75 14.11
N THR A 118 2.55 -9.53 14.69
CA THR A 118 1.35 -9.18 13.95
C THR A 118 0.81 -7.83 14.40
N LEU A 119 0.67 -6.93 13.43
CA LEU A 119 0.03 -5.64 13.59
C LEU A 119 -1.38 -5.70 13.00
N VAL A 120 -2.35 -5.18 13.74
CA VAL A 120 -3.70 -4.93 13.22
C VAL A 120 -3.93 -3.43 13.24
N LEU A 121 -3.92 -2.82 12.06
CA LEU A 121 -4.04 -1.39 11.83
C LEU A 121 -5.48 -1.06 11.42
N ALA A 122 -6.31 -0.72 12.38
CA ALA A 122 -7.69 -0.35 12.14
C ALA A 122 -7.83 1.15 11.86
N ASN A 123 -8.40 1.50 10.71
CA ASN A 123 -8.75 2.88 10.41
C ASN A 123 -10.11 3.27 10.97
N ALA A 124 -10.23 4.54 11.36
CA ALA A 124 -11.49 5.13 11.72
C ALA A 124 -11.60 6.59 11.26
N ARG A 125 -12.82 7.00 10.93
CA ARG A 125 -13.23 8.38 10.74
C ARG A 125 -13.79 8.90 12.06
N THR A 126 -13.25 9.99 12.58
CA THR A 126 -13.68 10.54 13.87
C THR A 126 -13.67 12.07 13.87
N LYS A 127 -14.15 12.67 14.97
CA LYS A 127 -13.93 14.09 15.27
C LYS A 127 -13.06 14.20 16.51
N ILE A 128 -11.96 14.95 16.42
CA ILE A 128 -11.12 15.33 17.57
C ILE A 128 -11.20 16.84 17.69
N ASN A 129 -11.63 17.33 18.86
CA ASN A 129 -11.85 18.76 19.13
C ASN A 129 -12.74 19.43 18.05
N GLY A 130 -13.85 18.77 17.69
CA GLY A 130 -14.81 19.25 16.68
C GLY A 130 -14.36 19.14 15.23
N LYS A 131 -13.09 18.84 14.94
CA LYS A 131 -12.54 18.74 13.58
C LYS A 131 -12.53 17.31 13.09
N LEU A 132 -12.88 17.10 11.81
CA LEU A 132 -12.79 15.80 11.15
C LEU A 132 -11.32 15.32 11.14
N ARG A 133 -11.10 14.08 11.56
CA ARG A 133 -9.80 13.41 11.56
C ARG A 133 -9.94 11.96 11.14
N TYR A 134 -8.85 11.42 10.61
CA TYR A 134 -8.70 9.99 10.39
C TYR A 134 -7.62 9.46 11.31
N THR A 135 -7.82 8.25 11.81
CA THR A 135 -6.93 7.63 12.78
C THR A 135 -6.51 6.24 12.35
N VAL A 136 -5.37 5.80 12.88
CA VAL A 136 -4.93 4.41 12.88
C VAL A 136 -4.79 3.98 14.33
N ASN A 137 -5.52 2.93 14.73
CA ASN A 137 -5.56 2.47 16.12
C ASN A 137 -5.78 3.64 17.10
N ARG A 138 -6.74 4.51 16.76
CA ARG A 138 -7.16 5.73 17.49
C ARG A 138 -6.20 6.92 17.48
N VAL A 139 -5.00 6.78 16.94
CA VAL A 139 -4.08 7.92 16.81
C VAL A 139 -4.29 8.58 15.46
N SER A 140 -4.64 9.87 15.47
CA SER A 140 -4.60 10.71 14.29
C SER A 140 -3.22 11.38 14.22
N TYR A 141 -2.46 11.07 13.18
CA TYR A 141 -1.07 11.49 13.06
C TYR A 141 -0.94 13.02 13.00
N VAL A 142 0.04 13.54 13.72
CA VAL A 142 0.47 14.94 13.65
C VAL A 142 1.94 14.98 13.29
N ASN A 143 2.28 15.73 12.24
CA ASN A 143 3.68 15.93 11.86
C ASN A 143 4.41 16.68 12.98
N PRO A 144 5.48 16.11 13.57
CA PRO A 144 6.32 16.83 14.50
C PRO A 144 7.09 17.94 13.78
N THR A 145 7.50 18.98 14.51
CA THR A 145 8.34 20.06 13.97
C THR A 145 9.79 19.62 13.70
N THR A 146 10.19 18.47 14.23
CA THR A 146 11.51 17.86 14.04
C THR A 146 11.36 16.59 13.19
N PRO A 147 12.11 16.40 12.10
CA PRO A 147 11.97 15.21 11.25
C PRO A 147 12.29 13.94 12.02
N LEU A 148 11.42 12.93 11.92
CA LEU A 148 11.53 11.70 12.70
C LEU A 148 12.88 10.99 12.50
N LYS A 149 13.37 10.94 11.26
CA LYS A 149 14.66 10.33 10.93
C LYS A 149 15.84 11.03 11.61
N LEU A 150 15.83 12.36 11.68
CA LEU A 150 16.88 13.13 12.37
C LEU A 150 16.75 12.98 13.89
N ALA A 151 15.52 12.98 14.40
CA ALA A 151 15.27 12.77 15.82
C ALA A 151 15.78 11.39 16.28
N ASP A 152 15.56 10.34 15.48
CA ASP A 152 16.08 9.00 15.73
C ASP A 152 17.61 8.96 15.64
N TRP A 153 18.18 9.48 14.55
CA TRP A 153 19.63 9.46 14.31
C TRP A 153 20.45 10.17 15.39
N TYR A 154 20.00 11.34 15.83
CA TYR A 154 20.68 12.14 16.87
C TYR A 154 20.14 11.86 18.29
N ASN A 155 19.28 10.86 18.46
CA ASN A 155 18.67 10.49 19.74
C ASN A 155 18.02 11.68 20.48
N ILE A 156 17.24 12.49 19.76
CA ILE A 156 16.61 13.71 20.28
C ILE A 156 15.31 13.34 21.02
N PRO A 157 15.22 13.59 22.33
CA PRO A 157 14.06 13.18 23.11
C PRO A 157 12.82 14.06 22.87
N GLY A 158 11.65 13.47 23.09
CA GLY A 158 10.36 14.16 23.08
C GLY A 158 9.91 14.65 21.70
N VAL A 159 10.32 13.97 20.63
CA VAL A 159 9.78 14.15 19.27
C VAL A 159 8.72 13.09 18.95
N PHE A 160 9.01 11.84 19.32
CA PHE A 160 8.11 10.70 19.24
C PHE A 160 8.41 9.72 20.38
N ASP A 161 7.50 8.76 20.58
CA ASP A 161 7.70 7.61 21.46
C ASP A 161 7.03 6.37 20.84
N PHE A 162 7.30 5.21 21.44
CA PHE A 162 6.76 3.92 21.01
C PHE A 162 5.52 3.48 21.79
N LYS A 163 4.96 4.37 22.62
CA LYS A 163 3.81 4.07 23.50
C LYS A 163 2.51 4.69 22.99
N THR A 164 2.61 5.75 22.18
CA THR A 164 1.50 6.54 21.63
C THR A 164 0.54 5.68 20.82
N ILE A 165 1.05 4.80 19.96
CA ILE A 165 0.26 3.85 19.18
C ILE A 165 0.48 2.44 19.70
N LYS A 166 -0.54 1.59 19.55
CA LYS A 166 -0.48 0.16 19.87
C LYS A 166 -0.52 -0.67 18.60
N ASN A 167 0.09 -1.85 18.67
CA ASN A 167 0.17 -2.82 17.57
C ASN A 167 -1.20 -3.33 17.12
N ILE A 168 -2.16 -3.36 18.03
CA ILE A 168 -3.55 -3.77 17.80
C ILE A 168 -4.52 -2.68 18.24
N PRO A 169 -5.73 -2.62 17.68
CA PRO A 169 -6.73 -1.62 18.05
C PRO A 169 -7.17 -1.82 19.51
N THR A 170 -7.21 -0.74 20.28
CA THR A 170 -7.67 -0.77 21.69
C THR A 170 -8.92 0.09 21.89
N PRO A 171 -9.85 -0.27 22.79
CA PRO A 171 -11.05 0.53 23.06
C PRO A 171 -10.76 1.89 23.72
N GLY A 172 -11.45 2.95 23.29
CA GLY A 172 -11.43 4.29 23.93
C GLY A 172 -11.41 5.48 22.95
N PRO A 173 -11.21 6.72 23.45
CA PRO A 173 -11.25 7.94 22.62
C PRO A 173 -10.07 8.08 21.65
N SER A 174 -10.30 8.68 20.49
CA SER A 174 -9.21 9.00 19.55
C SER A 174 -8.41 10.22 20.01
N ILE A 175 -7.10 10.20 19.76
CA ILE A 175 -6.17 11.25 20.17
C ILE A 175 -5.32 11.73 19.00
N LEU A 176 -4.78 12.94 19.11
CA LEU A 176 -3.73 13.43 18.19
C LEU A 176 -2.37 13.00 18.73
N GLY A 177 -1.46 12.58 17.85
CA GLY A 177 -0.11 12.20 18.28
C GLY A 177 0.80 11.77 17.14
N THR A 178 2.08 11.64 17.44
CA THR A 178 3.10 11.16 16.51
C THR A 178 3.25 9.65 16.69
N SER A 179 2.58 8.86 15.86
CA SER A 179 2.61 7.39 15.94
C SER A 179 3.86 6.82 15.26
N VAL A 180 4.70 6.16 16.05
CA VAL A 180 5.86 5.38 15.58
C VAL A 180 5.82 3.99 16.21
N LEU A 181 5.98 2.95 15.40
CA LEU A 181 6.13 1.56 15.82
C LEU A 181 7.61 1.16 15.69
N ASP A 182 8.15 0.47 16.68
CA ASP A 182 9.55 0.04 16.72
C ASP A 182 9.67 -1.46 16.39
N PHE A 183 10.64 -1.79 15.56
CA PHE A 183 10.93 -3.15 15.11
C PHE A 183 12.43 -3.38 15.00
N ALA A 184 12.88 -4.58 15.32
CA ALA A 184 14.26 -4.97 15.04
C ALA A 184 14.48 -5.20 13.53
N LEU A 185 15.69 -4.91 13.07
CA LEU A 185 16.13 -5.27 11.72
C LEU A 185 16.00 -6.79 11.51
N HIS A 186 15.51 -7.20 10.33
CA HIS A 186 15.22 -8.58 9.94
C HIS A 186 14.00 -9.23 10.59
N GLU A 187 13.15 -8.47 11.27
CA GLU A 187 11.85 -9.01 11.71
C GLU A 187 10.92 -9.27 10.53
N TYR A 188 10.21 -10.41 10.60
CA TYR A 188 9.19 -10.77 9.62
C TYR A 188 7.79 -10.48 10.17
N VAL A 189 7.14 -9.45 9.64
CA VAL A 189 5.95 -8.83 10.25
C VAL A 189 4.72 -9.00 9.37
N GLU A 190 3.62 -9.38 10.00
CA GLU A 190 2.30 -9.34 9.39
C GLU A 190 1.63 -7.99 9.66
N PHE A 191 1.31 -7.25 8.60
CA PHE A 191 0.49 -6.05 8.66
C PHE A 191 -0.92 -6.37 8.19
N VAL A 192 -1.89 -6.32 9.10
CA VAL A 192 -3.30 -6.44 8.80
C VAL A 192 -3.93 -5.05 8.78
N PHE A 193 -4.29 -4.58 7.59
CA PHE A 193 -5.06 -3.35 7.44
C PHE A 193 -6.55 -3.66 7.58
N GLN A 194 -7.17 -3.15 8.64
CA GLN A 194 -8.59 -3.36 8.96
C GLN A 194 -9.40 -2.11 8.60
N ASN A 195 -10.30 -2.22 7.63
CA ASN A 195 -11.18 -1.14 7.20
C ASN A 195 -12.60 -1.32 7.72
N ASN A 196 -12.91 -0.57 8.78
CA ASN A 196 -14.24 -0.53 9.38
C ASN A 196 -15.16 0.53 8.76
N GLU A 197 -14.72 1.18 7.67
CA GLU A 197 -15.49 2.21 6.97
C GLU A 197 -16.14 1.65 5.70
N ARG A 198 -17.13 2.38 5.19
CA ARG A 198 -17.83 2.05 3.93
C ARG A 198 -17.10 2.53 2.68
N SER A 199 -16.04 3.31 2.82
CA SER A 199 -15.20 3.74 1.70
C SER A 199 -13.98 2.84 1.56
N ILE A 200 -13.53 2.65 0.33
CA ILE A 200 -12.27 1.96 0.06
C ILE A 200 -11.08 2.76 0.62
N GLN A 201 -10.03 2.04 1.04
CA GLN A 201 -8.75 2.62 1.43
C GLN A 201 -7.66 2.17 0.43
N SER A 202 -6.61 2.97 0.32
CA SER A 202 -5.37 2.58 -0.34
C SER A 202 -4.22 2.91 0.60
N TRP A 203 -3.48 1.90 1.04
CA TRP A 203 -2.38 2.00 1.97
C TRP A 203 -1.05 1.81 1.26
N HIS A 204 0.00 2.45 1.74
CA HIS A 204 1.34 2.32 1.21
C HIS A 204 2.36 2.23 2.32
N ILE A 205 3.39 1.41 2.13
CA ILE A 205 4.53 1.26 3.03
C ILE A 205 5.77 1.72 2.29
N ASP A 206 6.43 2.76 2.79
CA ASP A 206 7.74 3.18 2.28
C ASP A 206 8.82 2.15 2.71
N GLY A 207 9.90 2.03 1.94
CA GLY A 207 11.12 1.30 2.34
C GLY A 207 11.10 -0.22 2.19
N THR A 208 9.94 -0.86 2.04
CA THR A 208 9.83 -2.31 1.80
C THR A 208 8.64 -2.65 0.91
N ASN A 209 8.77 -3.73 0.13
CA ASN A 209 7.64 -4.35 -0.53
C ASN A 209 7.10 -5.49 0.37
N ALA A 210 5.79 -5.67 0.37
CA ALA A 210 5.11 -6.70 1.15
C ALA A 210 4.30 -7.64 0.26
N TYR A 211 4.29 -8.91 0.62
CA TYR A 211 3.50 -9.95 -0.04
C TYR A 211 2.03 -9.81 0.34
N VAL A 212 1.15 -9.57 -0.61
CA VAL A 212 -0.29 -9.44 -0.33
C VAL A 212 -0.94 -10.82 -0.23
N VAL A 213 -0.93 -11.36 0.99
CA VAL A 213 -1.31 -12.75 1.25
C VAL A 213 -2.81 -12.97 1.35
N GLY A 214 -3.60 -11.95 1.65
CA GLY A 214 -5.03 -12.16 1.83
C GLY A 214 -5.90 -10.91 1.78
N TYR A 215 -7.12 -11.11 1.31
CA TYR A 215 -8.23 -10.16 1.39
C TYR A 215 -9.43 -10.87 1.99
N GLY A 216 -10.21 -10.19 2.83
CA GLY A 216 -11.45 -10.78 3.33
C GLY A 216 -12.43 -9.74 3.83
N THR A 217 -13.71 -10.10 3.86
CA THR A 217 -14.77 -9.26 4.40
C THR A 217 -14.84 -9.38 5.92
N GLY A 218 -15.39 -8.36 6.58
CA GLY A 218 -15.59 -8.32 8.02
C GLY A 218 -14.34 -7.97 8.81
N THR A 219 -14.31 -8.42 10.06
CA THR A 219 -13.19 -8.21 10.98
C THR A 219 -12.19 -9.35 10.86
N TRP A 220 -10.92 -9.00 10.70
CA TRP A 220 -9.84 -9.98 10.69
C TRP A 220 -9.72 -10.69 12.05
N ASN A 221 -9.37 -11.97 12.01
CA ASN A 221 -8.91 -12.74 13.17
C ASN A 221 -7.89 -13.79 12.71
N VAL A 222 -7.17 -14.39 13.67
CA VAL A 222 -6.06 -15.33 13.40
C VAL A 222 -6.49 -16.52 12.53
N ALA A 223 -7.74 -16.99 12.65
CA ALA A 223 -8.24 -18.11 11.85
C ALA A 223 -8.28 -17.81 10.34
N MET A 224 -8.30 -16.53 9.96
CA MET A 224 -8.29 -16.10 8.56
C MET A 224 -6.98 -16.42 7.83
N ARG A 225 -5.89 -16.67 8.56
CA ARG A 225 -4.59 -17.11 7.99
C ARG A 225 -4.71 -18.39 7.17
N LYS A 226 -5.72 -19.23 7.41
CA LYS A 226 -6.03 -20.43 6.60
C LYS A 226 -6.38 -20.09 5.14
N ARG A 227 -6.74 -18.85 4.85
CA ARG A 227 -7.11 -18.37 3.50
C ARG A 227 -5.96 -17.65 2.79
N TYR A 228 -4.79 -17.59 3.42
CA TYR A 228 -3.67 -16.83 2.88
C TYR A 228 -3.03 -17.56 1.72
N ASN A 229 -2.51 -16.77 0.80
CA ASN A 229 -1.62 -17.23 -0.23
C ASN A 229 -0.17 -17.17 0.26
N TYR A 230 0.42 -18.34 0.53
CA TYR A 230 1.81 -18.48 0.98
C TYR A 230 2.78 -18.93 -0.13
N VAL A 231 2.32 -18.99 -1.37
CA VAL A 231 3.09 -19.54 -2.49
C VAL A 231 3.56 -18.45 -3.45
N ASP A 232 2.64 -17.68 -4.01
CA ASP A 232 2.85 -16.79 -5.18
C ASP A 232 2.07 -15.46 -5.03
N ALA A 233 2.01 -14.93 -3.81
CA ALA A 233 1.43 -13.62 -3.57
C ALA A 233 2.30 -12.56 -4.22
N VAL A 234 1.66 -11.58 -4.86
CA VAL A 234 2.39 -10.49 -5.49
C VAL A 234 3.02 -9.62 -4.40
N SER A 235 4.31 -9.35 -4.56
CA SER A 235 5.04 -8.38 -3.74
C SER A 235 4.72 -6.97 -4.23
N ARG A 236 4.21 -6.12 -3.33
CA ARG A 236 3.66 -4.80 -3.64
C ARG A 236 4.03 -3.80 -2.56
N HIS A 237 3.96 -2.50 -2.86
CA HIS A 237 4.10 -1.44 -1.85
C HIS A 237 2.78 -0.69 -1.59
N THR A 238 1.76 -0.85 -2.44
CA THR A 238 0.43 -0.24 -2.25
C THR A 238 -0.70 -1.27 -2.23
N PHE A 239 -1.54 -1.19 -1.20
CA PHE A 239 -2.56 -2.20 -0.89
C PHE A 239 -3.94 -1.56 -0.79
N GLN A 240 -4.88 -2.05 -1.57
CA GLN A 240 -6.28 -1.69 -1.45
C GLN A 240 -6.93 -2.43 -0.29
N VAL A 241 -7.75 -1.72 0.50
CA VAL A 241 -8.54 -2.33 1.58
C VAL A 241 -10.00 -1.99 1.34
N TYR A 242 -10.77 -3.02 0.97
CA TYR A 242 -12.17 -2.87 0.60
C TYR A 242 -13.03 -2.35 1.76
N PRO A 243 -14.21 -1.78 1.47
CA PRO A 243 -15.18 -1.40 2.51
C PRO A 243 -15.51 -2.57 3.44
N MET A 244 -15.60 -2.32 4.75
CA MET A 244 -15.97 -3.32 5.78
C MET A 244 -15.19 -4.64 5.65
N SER A 245 -13.88 -4.53 5.42
CA SER A 245 -13.01 -5.64 5.03
C SER A 245 -11.61 -5.46 5.59
N TRP A 246 -10.76 -6.46 5.37
CA TRP A 246 -9.36 -6.43 5.74
C TRP A 246 -8.46 -6.87 4.58
N THR A 247 -7.20 -6.47 4.65
CA THR A 247 -6.13 -6.93 3.76
C THR A 247 -4.90 -7.21 4.61
N SER A 248 -4.32 -8.39 4.45
CA SER A 248 -3.12 -8.78 5.18
C SER A 248 -1.94 -8.87 4.22
N VAL A 249 -0.81 -8.33 4.67
CA VAL A 249 0.46 -8.37 3.95
C VAL A 249 1.57 -8.84 4.87
N LEU A 250 2.53 -9.58 4.32
CA LEU A 250 3.74 -10.01 5.02
C LEU A 250 4.95 -9.25 4.49
N ALA A 251 5.73 -8.67 5.38
CA ALA A 251 6.91 -7.90 5.02
C ALA A 251 8.13 -8.33 5.84
N SER A 252 9.26 -8.43 5.15
CA SER A 252 10.57 -8.52 5.79
C SER A 252 11.09 -7.11 6.04
N LEU A 253 11.43 -6.79 7.29
CA LEU A 253 11.95 -5.49 7.69
C LEU A 253 13.47 -5.46 7.61
N ASP A 254 13.99 -5.57 6.39
CA ASP A 254 15.43 -5.63 6.09
C ASP A 254 16.06 -4.26 5.80
N ASN A 255 15.26 -3.20 5.79
CA ASN A 255 15.71 -1.86 5.46
C ASN A 255 15.71 -0.98 6.72
N LYS A 256 16.90 -0.72 7.27
CA LYS A 256 17.06 0.06 8.50
C LYS A 256 16.65 1.51 8.26
N GLY A 257 15.79 2.06 9.12
CA GLY A 257 15.39 3.46 9.01
C GLY A 257 14.03 3.80 9.61
N MET A 258 13.44 4.88 9.10
CA MET A 258 12.18 5.45 9.56
C MET A 258 11.24 5.59 8.37
N TRP A 259 10.28 4.67 8.27
CA TRP A 259 9.47 4.45 7.07
C TRP A 259 8.02 4.82 7.31
N ASN A 260 7.43 5.58 6.40
CA ASN A 260 6.04 6.00 6.51
C ASN A 260 5.09 4.87 6.06
N VAL A 261 4.07 4.61 6.84
CA VAL A 261 2.95 3.75 6.48
C VAL A 261 1.70 4.63 6.44
N ARG A 262 1.17 4.87 5.23
CA ARG A 262 0.20 5.94 5.00
C ARG A 262 -0.93 5.57 4.06
N SER A 263 -2.01 6.32 4.17
CA SER A 263 -3.02 6.38 3.11
C SER A 263 -2.46 7.07 1.86
N GLN A 264 -2.66 6.46 0.69
CA GLN A 264 -2.44 7.11 -0.61
C GLN A 264 -3.60 8.05 -0.99
N ILE A 265 -4.71 8.01 -0.25
CA ILE A 265 -5.78 9.00 -0.39
C ILE A 265 -5.35 10.27 0.34
N TRP A 266 -4.90 11.25 -0.43
CA TRP A 266 -4.25 12.47 0.10
C TRP A 266 -5.06 13.19 1.19
N SER A 267 -6.38 13.34 1.01
CA SER A 267 -7.23 14.00 2.01
C SER A 267 -7.28 13.26 3.35
N ARG A 268 -7.17 11.93 3.33
CA ARG A 268 -7.14 11.12 4.56
C ARG A 268 -5.77 11.20 5.24
N ARG A 269 -4.69 11.12 4.46
CA ARG A 269 -3.32 11.34 4.95
C ARG A 269 -3.19 12.71 5.61
N TYR A 270 -3.62 13.77 4.93
CA TYR A 270 -3.59 15.15 5.44
C TYR A 270 -4.31 15.29 6.79
N LEU A 271 -5.38 14.52 6.98
CA LEU A 271 -6.17 14.50 8.21
C LEU A 271 -5.72 13.45 9.23
N GLY A 272 -4.53 12.86 9.06
CA GLY A 272 -3.82 12.05 10.05
C GLY A 272 -3.86 10.53 9.84
N GLN A 273 -4.29 10.03 8.68
CA GLN A 273 -4.26 8.59 8.37
C GLN A 273 -2.87 8.12 7.92
N GLU A 274 -1.92 8.18 8.83
CA GLU A 274 -0.56 7.65 8.64
C GLU A 274 0.06 7.28 9.99
N LEU A 275 1.20 6.58 9.93
CA LEU A 275 2.08 6.28 11.04
C LEU A 275 3.49 6.03 10.48
N TYR A 276 4.46 5.82 11.35
CA TYR A 276 5.81 5.43 10.95
C TYR A 276 6.23 4.11 11.59
N VAL A 277 7.07 3.37 10.88
CA VAL A 277 7.75 2.16 11.33
C VAL A 277 9.23 2.50 11.40
N ARG A 278 9.81 2.36 12.58
CA ARG A 278 11.24 2.39 12.81
C ARG A 278 11.78 0.97 12.74
N VAL A 279 12.75 0.75 11.87
CA VAL A 279 13.48 -0.52 11.74
C VAL A 279 14.90 -0.26 12.20
N TRP A 280 15.34 -0.93 13.26
CA TRP A 280 16.55 -0.54 13.97
C TRP A 280 17.37 -1.73 14.48
N ASN A 281 18.69 -1.52 14.58
CA ASN A 281 19.63 -2.33 15.34
C ASN A 281 20.75 -1.43 15.89
N ASN A 282 21.57 -1.95 16.81
CA ASN A 282 22.68 -1.22 17.43
C ASN A 282 23.91 -1.05 16.50
N GLU A 283 23.91 -1.67 15.33
CA GLU A 283 25.00 -1.59 14.37
C GLU A 283 24.95 -0.28 13.56
N ARG A 284 26.07 0.43 13.49
CA ARG A 284 26.26 1.55 12.57
C ARG A 284 27.04 1.05 11.36
N SER A 285 26.37 0.95 10.22
CA SER A 285 26.97 0.48 8.98
C SER A 285 26.40 1.28 7.82
N LEU A 286 27.27 1.79 6.94
CA LEU A 286 26.87 2.47 5.71
C LEU A 286 26.12 1.54 4.75
N TYR A 287 26.26 0.21 4.94
CA TYR A 287 25.51 -0.78 4.17
C TYR A 287 24.04 -0.89 4.60
N THR A 288 23.74 -0.59 5.87
CA THR A 288 22.36 -0.68 6.41
C THR A 288 21.71 0.69 6.52
N GLU A 289 22.48 1.76 6.77
CA GLU A 289 21.96 3.12 6.95
C GLU A 289 23.02 4.16 6.58
N ALA A 290 22.74 4.96 5.57
CA ALA A 290 23.63 6.04 5.15
C ALA A 290 23.65 7.20 6.17
N GLU A 291 24.80 7.89 6.23
CA GLU A 291 24.90 9.14 6.99
C GLU A 291 23.97 10.22 6.42
N PRO A 292 23.45 11.13 7.26
CA PRO A 292 22.73 12.30 6.77
C PRO A 292 23.58 13.07 5.76
N PRO A 293 23.05 13.39 4.57
CA PRO A 293 23.83 14.08 3.55
C PRO A 293 24.21 15.48 4.02
N VAL A 294 25.32 16.01 3.51
CA VAL A 294 25.86 17.34 3.91
C VAL A 294 24.87 18.50 3.70
N ASN A 295 23.95 18.35 2.74
CA ASN A 295 22.88 19.31 2.43
C ASN A 295 21.54 18.96 3.11
N ALA A 296 21.52 18.08 4.11
CA ALA A 296 20.32 17.77 4.86
C ALA A 296 19.73 19.03 5.51
N LEU A 297 18.41 19.18 5.42
CA LEU A 297 17.69 20.28 6.06
C LEU A 297 17.39 19.93 7.53
N TYR A 298 17.84 20.79 8.43
CA TYR A 298 17.65 20.63 9.88
C TYR A 298 16.58 21.61 10.39
N CYS A 299 15.59 21.10 11.11
CA CYS A 299 14.53 21.91 11.71
C CYS A 299 14.07 21.38 13.08
N GLY A 300 13.25 22.17 13.78
CA GLY A 300 12.81 21.86 15.13
C GLY A 300 13.99 21.71 16.10
N LYS A 301 13.97 20.66 16.90
CA LYS A 301 15.03 20.34 17.87
C LYS A 301 16.33 19.84 17.22
N ALA A 302 16.31 19.46 15.94
CA ALA A 302 17.51 19.05 15.21
C ALA A 302 18.27 20.24 14.60
N LYS A 303 17.76 21.47 14.75
CA LYS A 303 18.42 22.67 14.23
C LYS A 303 19.79 22.82 14.89
N ARG A 304 20.84 22.95 14.07
CA ARG A 304 22.19 23.23 14.56
C ARG A 304 22.29 24.70 14.96
N PRO A 305 23.00 25.05 16.06
CA PRO A 305 23.33 26.43 16.36
C PRO A 305 24.14 27.00 15.18
N VAL A 306 23.84 28.24 14.82
CA VAL A 306 24.57 29.02 13.81
C VAL A 306 25.87 29.51 14.42
#